data_AF-K1VBA7-F1
#
_entry.id   AF-K1VBA7-F1
#
_cell.length_a   1.000
_cell.length_b   1.000
_cell.length_c   1.000
_cell.angle_alpha   90.00
_cell.angle_beta   90.00
_cell.angle_gamma   90.00
#
_symmetry.space_group_name_H-M   'P 1'
#
loop_
_entity.id
_entity.type
_entity.pdbx_description
1 polymer ?
#
loop_
_entity_poly.entity_id
_entity_poly.type
_entity_poly.pdbx_seq_one_letter_code
_entity_poly.pdbx_strand_id
1 'polypeptide(L)'
;KWKRIVSAAVCVCMAGMLITGCGSKSDSSSKKRIIRVALSQSEEHPEYKGMETFKKYVEEKLGDKYEVQLYPNELLGGQTKAIELTQTGAIDFTIAGTPNLEIFADVYEVFSMPYLFTSEDAYFAAMNDTDYMNKIYASTEDTGLQVVTWYNVGNKKLL
;
A
#
# COMPACT_ATOMS: atom_id res chain seq x y z
N LYS A 1 46.56 -23.53 -49.55
CA LYS A 1 47.01 -23.64 -48.14
C LYS A 1 46.97 -22.29 -47.41
N TRP A 2 47.40 -21.17 -48.03
CA TRP A 2 47.34 -19.79 -47.49
C TRP A 2 45.95 -19.29 -47.08
N LYS A 3 44.91 -19.56 -47.89
CA LYS A 3 43.53 -19.12 -47.61
C LYS A 3 42.94 -19.68 -46.29
N ARG A 4 43.43 -20.82 -45.80
CA ARG A 4 42.97 -21.44 -44.53
C ARG A 4 43.61 -20.81 -43.30
N ILE A 5 44.80 -20.22 -43.45
CA ILE A 5 45.54 -19.55 -42.37
C ILE A 5 44.96 -18.14 -42.13
N VAL A 6 44.54 -17.46 -43.21
CA VAL A 6 43.88 -16.15 -43.12
C VAL A 6 42.49 -16.26 -42.47
N SER A 7 41.70 -17.31 -42.77
CA SER A 7 40.41 -17.54 -42.10
C SER A 7 40.55 -17.88 -40.61
N ALA A 8 41.62 -18.57 -40.20
CA ALA A 8 41.85 -18.89 -38.79
C ALA A 8 42.29 -17.65 -37.97
N ALA A 9 43.07 -16.74 -38.56
CA ALA A 9 43.52 -15.52 -37.88
C ALA A 9 42.39 -14.49 -37.67
N VAL A 10 41.42 -14.42 -38.59
CA VAL A 10 40.28 -13.49 -38.47
C VAL A 10 39.28 -13.93 -37.38
N CYS A 11 39.10 -15.23 -37.16
CA CYS A 11 38.25 -15.74 -36.07
C CYS A 11 38.85 -15.53 -34.67
N VAL A 12 40.18 -15.51 -34.54
CA VAL A 12 40.85 -15.31 -33.24
C VAL A 12 40.85 -13.84 -32.80
N CYS A 13 40.85 -12.90 -33.74
CA CYS A 13 40.71 -11.46 -33.41
C CYS A 13 39.27 -11.06 -33.04
N MET A 14 38.24 -11.74 -33.56
CA MET A 14 36.84 -11.51 -33.16
C MET A 14 36.49 -12.07 -31.77
N ALA A 15 37.26 -13.04 -31.26
CA ALA A 15 37.06 -13.60 -29.93
C ALA A 15 37.71 -12.75 -28.81
N GLY A 16 38.66 -11.87 -29.14
CA GLY A 16 39.39 -11.05 -28.17
C GLY A 16 38.72 -9.74 -27.74
N MET A 17 37.62 -9.33 -28.40
CA MET A 17 36.93 -8.05 -28.11
C MET A 17 35.67 -8.20 -27.23
N LEU A 18 35.33 -9.40 -26.78
CA LEU A 18 34.11 -9.64 -26.00
C LEU A 18 34.28 -9.55 -24.48
N ILE A 19 35.47 -9.23 -23.95
CA ILE A 19 35.72 -9.24 -22.50
C ILE A 19 35.89 -7.82 -21.91
N THR A 20 35.82 -6.76 -22.72
CA THR A 20 36.01 -5.36 -22.26
C THR A 20 34.74 -4.51 -22.40
N GLY A 21 33.56 -5.10 -22.17
CA GLY A 21 32.27 -4.42 -22.26
C GLY A 21 31.45 -4.54 -20.98
N CYS A 22 31.13 -3.40 -20.38
CA CYS A 22 30.25 -3.20 -19.20
C CYS A 22 30.81 -3.61 -17.84
N GLY A 23 31.91 -2.95 -17.45
CA GLY A 23 31.97 -2.35 -16.12
C GLY A 23 30.93 -1.22 -16.01
N SER A 24 29.65 -1.55 -16.13
CA SER A 24 28.57 -0.66 -15.72
C SER A 24 28.75 -0.49 -14.23
N LYS A 25 29.17 0.70 -13.80
CA LYS A 25 28.85 1.18 -12.47
C LYS A 25 27.35 0.96 -12.35
N SER A 26 26.96 -0.09 -11.64
CA SER A 26 25.61 -0.25 -11.14
C SER A 26 25.42 0.97 -10.28
N ASP A 27 24.84 2.01 -10.87
CA ASP A 27 24.29 3.11 -10.11
C ASP A 27 23.28 2.42 -9.21
N SER A 28 23.67 2.24 -7.95
CA SER A 28 22.86 1.66 -6.90
C SER A 28 21.81 2.71 -6.51
N SER A 29 21.03 3.14 -7.50
CA SER A 29 19.70 3.67 -7.30
C SER A 29 18.91 2.49 -6.72
N SER A 30 18.88 2.41 -5.40
CA SER A 30 17.97 1.53 -4.69
C SER A 30 16.58 1.78 -5.25
N LYS A 31 16.04 0.82 -6.00
CA LYS A 31 14.70 0.91 -6.58
C LYS A 31 13.72 1.18 -5.43
N LYS A 32 13.11 2.37 -5.42
CA LYS A 32 12.15 2.76 -4.38
C LYS A 32 11.04 1.73 -4.30
N ARG A 33 10.62 1.37 -3.08
CA ARG A 33 9.44 0.55 -2.86
C ARG A 33 8.20 1.41 -3.06
N ILE A 34 7.34 1.00 -3.98
CA ILE A 34 6.07 1.68 -4.22
C ILE A 34 5.08 1.23 -3.15
N ILE A 35 4.49 2.19 -2.46
CA ILE A 35 3.37 2.03 -1.54
C ILE A 35 2.11 2.39 -2.31
N ARG A 36 1.26 1.41 -2.60
CA ARG A 36 0.01 1.61 -3.35
C ARG A 36 -1.15 1.78 -2.37
N VAL A 37 -1.95 2.83 -2.56
CA VAL A 37 -3.12 3.13 -1.71
C VAL A 37 -4.40 3.23 -2.55
N ALA A 38 -5.37 2.36 -2.28
CA ALA A 38 -6.70 2.41 -2.89
C ALA A 38 -7.68 3.25 -2.07
N LEU A 39 -8.42 4.12 -2.77
CA LEU A 39 -9.36 5.08 -2.19
C LEU A 39 -10.68 5.03 -2.95
N SER A 40 -11.80 4.93 -2.22
CA SER A 40 -13.13 4.96 -2.85
C SER A 40 -13.57 6.36 -3.25
N GLN A 41 -13.12 7.37 -2.50
CA GLN A 41 -13.56 8.74 -2.69
C GLN A 41 -12.76 9.45 -3.79
N SER A 42 -13.32 10.57 -4.27
CA SER A 42 -12.68 11.42 -5.27
C SER A 42 -11.57 12.29 -4.67
N GLU A 43 -10.79 12.94 -5.53
CA GLU A 43 -9.69 13.83 -5.14
C GLU A 43 -10.15 15.05 -4.33
N GLU A 44 -11.42 15.43 -4.47
CA GLU A 44 -12.01 16.55 -3.74
C GLU A 44 -12.37 16.21 -2.29
N HIS A 45 -12.49 14.91 -1.98
CA HIS A 45 -12.92 14.45 -0.68
C HIS A 45 -11.84 14.69 0.41
N PRO A 46 -12.23 15.05 1.65
CA PRO A 46 -11.28 15.25 2.75
C PRO A 46 -10.33 14.06 2.99
N GLU A 47 -10.83 12.83 2.80
CA GLU A 47 -10.03 11.60 2.90
C GLU A 47 -8.85 11.59 1.92
N TYR A 48 -9.08 11.96 0.67
CA TYR A 48 -8.02 12.04 -0.33
C TYR A 48 -6.99 13.12 0.03
N LYS A 49 -7.44 14.28 0.51
CA LYS A 49 -6.56 15.37 0.97
C LYS A 49 -5.68 14.96 2.15
N GLY A 50 -6.23 14.16 3.07
CA GLY A 50 -5.47 13.53 4.15
C GLY A 50 -4.38 12.60 3.62
N MET A 51 -4.71 11.75 2.66
CA MET A 51 -3.75 10.85 2.02
C MET A 51 -2.71 11.55 1.16
N GLU A 52 -3.05 12.68 0.55
CA GLU A 52 -2.09 13.52 -0.17
C GLU A 52 -1.05 14.11 0.80
N THR A 53 -1.49 14.49 2.01
CA THR A 53 -0.59 14.93 3.08
C THR A 53 0.30 13.79 3.58
N PHE A 54 -0.26 12.59 3.75
CA PHE A 54 0.53 11.39 4.07
C PHE A 54 1.59 11.10 3.01
N LYS A 55 1.21 11.12 1.71
CA LYS A 55 2.15 10.96 0.59
C LYS A 55 3.29 11.96 0.70
N LYS A 56 2.98 13.25 0.88
CA LYS A 56 3.98 14.32 1.03
C LYS A 56 4.92 14.04 2.21
N TYR A 57 4.38 13.65 3.37
CA TYR A 57 5.18 13.36 4.55
C TYR A 57 6.13 12.16 4.34
N VAL A 58 5.64 11.07 3.78
CA VAL A 58 6.46 9.87 3.52
C VAL A 58 7.54 10.16 2.49
N GLU A 59 7.21 10.85 1.40
CA GLU A 59 8.18 11.19 0.35
C GLU A 59 9.21 12.24 0.82
N GLU A 60 8.85 13.15 1.72
CA GLU A 60 9.81 14.09 2.31
C GLU A 60 10.80 13.38 3.25
N LYS A 61 10.31 12.46 4.10
CA LYS A 61 11.15 11.82 5.12
C LYS A 61 11.89 10.59 4.63
N LEU A 62 11.28 9.85 3.70
CA LEU A 62 11.71 8.52 3.27
C LEU A 62 11.65 8.35 1.74
N GLY A 63 11.61 9.45 0.98
CA GLY A 63 11.48 9.43 -0.47
C GLY A 63 12.68 8.83 -1.20
N ASP A 64 13.80 8.60 -0.52
CA ASP A 64 14.93 7.79 -1.02
C ASP A 64 14.58 6.29 -1.09
N LYS A 65 13.66 5.84 -0.24
CA LYS A 65 13.27 4.43 -0.09
C LYS A 65 11.86 4.12 -0.57
N TYR A 66 10.94 5.07 -0.47
CA TYR A 66 9.52 4.86 -0.75
C TYR A 66 8.95 5.88 -1.73
N GLU A 67 7.96 5.45 -2.50
CA GLU A 67 7.13 6.28 -3.36
C GLU A 67 5.67 5.95 -3.09
N VAL A 68 4.82 6.93 -2.82
CA VAL A 68 3.41 6.69 -2.48
C VAL A 68 2.53 6.96 -3.71
N GLN A 69 1.75 5.97 -4.13
CA GLN A 69 0.82 6.08 -5.26
C GLN A 69 -0.62 5.97 -4.74
N LEU A 70 -1.40 7.03 -4.98
CA LEU A 70 -2.80 7.12 -4.58
C LEU A 70 -3.69 6.78 -5.78
N TYR A 71 -4.68 5.92 -5.58
CA TYR A 71 -5.64 5.49 -6.58
C TYR A 71 -7.07 5.85 -6.13
N PRO A 72 -7.56 7.06 -6.44
CA PRO A 72 -8.89 7.52 -6.06
C PRO A 72 -10.01 6.94 -6.94
N ASN A 73 -11.26 7.24 -6.59
CA ASN A 73 -12.46 6.91 -7.36
C ASN A 73 -12.64 5.41 -7.63
N GLU A 74 -12.28 4.54 -6.69
CA GLU A 74 -12.41 3.08 -6.85
C GLU A 74 -11.69 2.54 -8.09
N LEU A 75 -10.60 3.19 -8.51
CA LEU A 75 -9.86 2.83 -9.72
C LEU A 75 -9.31 1.39 -9.70
N LEU A 76 -9.08 0.84 -8.50
CA LEU A 76 -8.63 -0.55 -8.29
C LEU A 76 -9.80 -1.49 -7.91
N GLY A 77 -11.04 -1.03 -8.06
CA GLY A 77 -12.26 -1.71 -7.66
C GLY A 77 -12.91 -1.10 -6.42
N GLY A 78 -14.17 -1.46 -6.18
CA GLY A 78 -14.90 -1.07 -4.97
C GLY A 78 -14.28 -1.66 -3.70
N GLN A 79 -14.73 -1.19 -2.52
CA GLN A 79 -14.09 -1.46 -1.22
C GLN A 79 -13.82 -2.95 -0.94
N THR A 80 -14.77 -3.85 -1.22
CA THR A 80 -14.57 -5.30 -1.05
C THR A 80 -13.38 -5.81 -1.86
N LYS A 81 -13.26 -5.36 -3.13
CA LYS A 81 -12.16 -5.79 -3.99
C LYS A 81 -10.83 -5.19 -3.56
N ALA A 82 -10.84 -3.95 -3.10
CA ALA A 82 -9.65 -3.29 -2.57
C ALA A 82 -9.11 -4.02 -1.33
N ILE A 83 -9.99 -4.48 -0.42
CA ILE A 83 -9.61 -5.29 0.75
C ILE A 83 -8.97 -6.62 0.34
N GLU A 84 -9.55 -7.34 -0.63
CA GLU A 84 -8.95 -8.58 -1.17
C GLU A 84 -7.56 -8.32 -1.79
N LEU A 85 -7.40 -7.21 -2.53
CA LEU A 85 -6.13 -6.83 -3.11
C LEU A 85 -5.10 -6.47 -2.03
N THR A 86 -5.53 -5.92 -0.89
CA THR A 86 -4.68 -5.72 0.29
C THR A 86 -4.28 -7.05 0.92
N GLN A 87 -5.21 -7.99 1.11
CA GLN A 87 -4.91 -9.34 1.64
C GLN A 87 -3.86 -10.09 0.82
N THR A 88 -3.90 -9.93 -0.51
CA THR A 88 -2.93 -10.55 -1.42
C THR A 88 -1.60 -9.79 -1.53
N GLY A 89 -1.48 -8.61 -0.91
CA GLY A 89 -0.32 -7.73 -1.05
C GLY A 89 -0.21 -7.06 -2.44
N ALA A 90 -1.24 -7.17 -3.28
CA ALA A 90 -1.33 -6.47 -4.55
C ALA A 90 -1.50 -4.95 -4.36
N ILE A 91 -1.99 -4.51 -3.20
CA ILE A 91 -2.05 -3.12 -2.75
C ILE A 91 -1.54 -3.07 -1.31
N ASP A 92 -0.80 -2.04 -0.92
CA ASP A 92 -0.24 -1.93 0.42
C ASP A 92 -1.27 -1.39 1.43
N PHE A 93 -2.11 -0.44 1.01
CA PHE A 93 -3.14 0.15 1.86
C PHE A 93 -4.48 0.31 1.13
N THR A 94 -5.57 0.15 1.87
CA THR A 94 -6.91 0.55 1.42
C THR A 94 -7.61 1.29 2.54
N ILE A 95 -8.48 2.23 2.16
CA ILE A 95 -9.39 2.86 3.09
C ILE A 95 -10.78 2.25 2.89
N ALA A 96 -11.30 1.61 3.93
CA ALA A 96 -12.59 0.95 3.91
C ALA A 96 -13.43 1.37 5.12
N GLY A 97 -14.74 1.53 4.89
CA GLY A 97 -15.71 1.73 5.97
C GLY A 97 -15.92 0.47 6.80
N THR A 98 -16.27 0.63 8.08
CA THR A 98 -16.52 -0.46 9.04
C THR A 98 -17.41 -1.58 8.51
N PRO A 99 -18.54 -1.32 7.82
CA PRO A 99 -19.41 -2.40 7.32
C PRO A 99 -18.73 -3.32 6.31
N ASN A 100 -17.74 -2.83 5.57
CA ASN A 100 -17.00 -3.66 4.63
C ASN A 100 -15.94 -4.49 5.37
N LEU A 101 -15.39 -4.00 6.48
CA LEU A 101 -14.43 -4.75 7.30
C LEU A 101 -15.08 -5.92 8.04
N GLU A 102 -16.34 -5.77 8.46
CA GLU A 102 -17.13 -6.83 9.10
C GLU A 102 -17.24 -8.10 8.25
N ILE A 103 -17.27 -7.96 6.92
CA ILE A 103 -17.32 -9.09 5.98
C ILE A 103 -16.05 -9.94 6.04
N PHE A 104 -14.91 -9.34 6.40
CA PHE A 104 -13.61 -9.99 6.41
C PHE A 104 -13.13 -10.35 7.82
N ALA A 105 -13.62 -9.65 8.85
CA ALA A 105 -13.30 -9.95 10.23
C ALA A 105 -14.45 -9.57 11.18
N ASP A 106 -15.08 -10.60 11.75
CA ASP A 106 -16.22 -10.51 12.67
C ASP A 106 -15.93 -9.63 13.90
N VAL A 107 -14.65 -9.48 14.30
CA VAL A 107 -14.25 -8.62 15.41
C VAL A 107 -14.70 -7.16 15.23
N TYR A 108 -14.85 -6.70 13.99
CA TYR A 108 -15.30 -5.34 13.70
C TYR A 108 -16.83 -5.16 13.79
N GLU A 109 -17.61 -6.25 13.87
CA GLU A 109 -19.07 -6.20 14.05
C GLU A 109 -19.45 -5.47 15.35
N VAL A 110 -18.57 -5.56 16.36
CA VAL A 110 -18.75 -4.86 17.64
C VAL A 110 -19.02 -3.37 17.43
N PHE A 111 -18.37 -2.74 16.45
CA PHE A 111 -18.47 -1.30 16.19
C PHE A 111 -19.77 -0.89 15.48
N SER A 112 -20.52 -1.84 14.93
CA SER A 112 -21.81 -1.61 14.26
C SER A 112 -23.02 -1.92 15.14
N MET A 113 -22.79 -2.36 16.38
CA MET A 113 -23.89 -2.61 17.31
C MET A 113 -24.63 -1.31 17.68
N PRO A 114 -25.98 -1.29 17.58
CA PRO A 114 -26.76 -0.13 17.97
C PRO A 114 -26.62 0.12 19.47
N TYR A 115 -26.43 1.39 19.85
CA TYR A 115 -26.25 1.85 21.24
C TYR A 115 -24.97 1.37 21.94
N LEU A 116 -23.96 0.88 21.20
CA LEU A 116 -22.68 0.50 21.79
C LEU A 116 -22.03 1.65 22.56
N PHE A 117 -22.11 2.86 22.01
CA PHE A 117 -21.57 4.06 22.63
C PHE A 117 -22.68 4.94 23.17
N THR A 118 -22.60 5.24 24.47
CA THR A 118 -23.58 6.07 25.18
C THR A 118 -23.44 7.57 24.90
N SER A 119 -22.29 8.00 24.39
CA SER A 119 -21.99 9.37 23.99
C SER A 119 -20.82 9.41 22.99
N GLU A 120 -20.66 10.54 22.31
CA GLU A 120 -19.50 10.81 21.45
C GLU A 120 -18.18 10.78 22.25
N ASP A 121 -18.19 11.27 23.49
CA ASP A 121 -17.04 11.18 24.40
C ASP A 121 -16.68 9.73 24.73
N ALA A 122 -17.67 8.86 24.95
CA ALA A 122 -17.43 7.44 25.21
C ALA A 122 -16.87 6.73 23.97
N TYR A 123 -17.32 7.12 22.78
CA TYR A 123 -16.76 6.66 21.51
C TYR A 123 -15.29 7.06 21.38
N PHE A 124 -14.97 8.34 21.56
CA PHE A 124 -13.59 8.82 21.47
C PHE A 124 -12.70 8.22 22.57
N ALA A 125 -13.21 8.02 23.79
CA ALA A 125 -12.45 7.40 24.87
C ALA A 125 -12.06 5.95 24.52
N ALA A 126 -12.99 5.16 23.97
CA ALA A 126 -12.71 3.79 23.55
C ALA A 126 -11.74 3.73 22.35
N MET A 127 -11.96 4.58 21.35
CA MET A 127 -11.15 4.58 20.12
C MET A 127 -9.75 5.19 20.32
N ASN A 128 -9.57 6.07 21.31
CA ASN A 128 -8.27 6.64 21.68
C ASN A 128 -7.49 5.76 22.68
N ASP A 129 -8.08 4.69 23.21
CA ASP A 129 -7.34 3.69 23.98
C ASP A 129 -6.49 2.85 23.03
N THR A 130 -5.26 3.32 22.79
CA THR A 130 -4.34 2.68 21.85
C THR A 130 -3.98 1.26 22.26
N ASP A 131 -3.90 0.95 23.56
CA ASP A 131 -3.53 -0.39 24.03
C ASP A 131 -4.66 -1.39 23.77
N TYR A 132 -5.91 -0.95 23.94
CA TYR A 132 -7.08 -1.74 23.61
C TYR A 132 -7.25 -1.90 22.09
N MET A 133 -7.18 -0.80 21.35
CA MET A 133 -7.39 -0.80 19.89
C MET A 133 -6.29 -1.56 19.15
N ASN A 134 -5.04 -1.50 19.59
CA ASN A 134 -3.96 -2.28 18.98
C ASN A 134 -4.18 -3.79 19.11
N LYS A 135 -4.83 -4.26 20.20
CA LYS A 135 -5.19 -5.68 20.33
C LYS A 135 -6.26 -6.09 19.32
N ILE A 136 -7.24 -5.21 19.08
CA ILE A 136 -8.27 -5.43 18.06
C ILE A 136 -7.64 -5.43 16.67
N TYR A 137 -6.75 -4.49 16.37
CA TYR A 137 -6.08 -4.41 15.07
C TYR A 137 -5.14 -5.58 14.81
N ALA A 138 -4.41 -6.05 15.83
CA ALA A 138 -3.57 -7.23 15.73
C ALA A 138 -4.39 -8.51 15.56
N SER A 139 -5.65 -8.53 16.01
CA SER A 139 -6.50 -9.73 15.92
C SER A 139 -6.87 -10.14 14.50
N THR A 140 -6.60 -9.30 13.49
CA THR A 140 -6.86 -9.61 12.08
C THR A 140 -5.59 -9.89 11.27
N GLU A 141 -4.39 -9.85 11.87
CA GLU A 141 -3.12 -10.08 11.17
C GLU A 141 -3.08 -11.46 10.46
N ASP A 142 -3.71 -12.48 11.06
CA ASP A 142 -3.81 -13.84 10.51
C ASP A 142 -4.68 -13.91 9.24
N THR A 143 -5.58 -12.95 9.05
CA THR A 143 -6.39 -12.79 7.82
C THR A 143 -5.64 -12.05 6.70
N GLY A 144 -4.39 -11.65 6.94
CA GLY A 144 -3.60 -10.84 6.01
C GLY A 144 -3.99 -9.35 5.99
N LEU A 145 -4.75 -8.89 6.99
CA LEU A 145 -5.18 -7.50 7.16
C LEU A 145 -4.79 -6.97 8.53
N GLN A 146 -4.18 -5.80 8.57
CA GLN A 146 -3.97 -5.10 9.81
C GLN A 146 -4.50 -3.68 9.67
N VAL A 147 -5.46 -3.33 10.53
CA VAL A 147 -5.95 -1.96 10.61
C VAL A 147 -4.88 -1.12 11.31
N VAL A 148 -4.40 -0.06 10.63
CA VAL A 148 -3.32 0.78 11.15
C VAL A 148 -3.82 2.04 11.85
N THR A 149 -5.02 2.49 11.51
CA THR A 149 -5.63 3.69 12.07
C THR A 149 -7.12 3.70 11.79
N TRP A 150 -7.85 4.57 12.48
CA TRP A 150 -9.26 4.84 12.28
C TRP A 150 -9.46 6.35 12.05
N TYR A 151 -10.53 6.71 11.35
CA TYR A 151 -10.94 8.10 11.19
C TYR A 151 -12.47 8.19 11.30
N ASN A 152 -12.96 9.28 11.87
CA ASN A 152 -14.39 9.47 12.07
C ASN A 152 -15.05 10.03 10.80
N VAL A 153 -15.99 9.27 10.22
CA VAL A 153 -16.79 9.67 9.05
C VAL A 153 -18.13 10.31 9.42
N GLY A 154 -18.37 10.58 10.69
CA GLY A 154 -19.58 11.18 11.23
C GLY A 154 -20.69 10.16 11.52
N ASN A 155 -21.73 10.62 12.24
CA ASN A 155 -22.86 9.77 12.60
C ASN A 155 -23.79 9.55 11.40
N LYS A 156 -24.16 8.29 11.14
CA LYS A 156 -25.21 7.96 10.16
C LYS A 156 -26.54 8.51 10.66
N LYS A 157 -27.09 9.52 9.96
CA LYS A 157 -28.47 9.98 10.13
C LYS A 157 -29.32 9.44 8.98
N LEU A 158 -30.37 8.69 9.31
CA LEU A 158 -31.46 8.45 8.36
C LEU A 158 -32.33 9.72 8.36
N LEU A 159 -32.53 10.33 7.18
CA LEU A 159 -33.61 11.30 6.98
C LEU A 159 -34.92 10.56 6.83
#